data_AF-A0A351PUS1-F1
#
_entry.id   AF-A0A351PUS1-F1
#
_cell.length_a   1.000
_cell.length_b   1.000
_cell.length_c   1.000
_cell.angle_alpha   90.00
_cell.angle_beta   90.00
_cell.angle_gamma   90.00
#
_symmetry.space_group_name_H-M   'P 1'
#
loop_
_entity.id
_entity.type
_entity.pdbx_description
1 polymer ?
#
loop_
_entity_poly.entity_id
_entity_poly.type
_entity_poly.pdbx_seq_one_letter_code
_entity_poly.pdbx_strand_id
1 'polypeptide(L)'
;MSDLDLRSINTIRVLSADAIQKAKSGHPGLPLGCAAIGYELFKEHMNHNPKDPAWANRDRFILSGGHGSMLLYSLLHLYGYGNLSIEDLKQFRQFGSLTPGHPEYGHTVGVEATTGPLGAGMGMAVGMAIAQSHMAEVFNKDGYNIIDHYIYVLGGDGCMMEGISSEAFSLAGTLGLDRLIVFYDSNNISIEGSTDLAFTEDVAKRFEAFGFQV
;
A
#
# COMPACT_ATOMS: atom_id res chain seq x y z
N MET A 1 -15.28 -2.72 -17.08
CA MET A 1 -14.03 -3.50 -17.04
C MET A 1 -13.92 -4.31 -18.32
N SER A 2 -12.87 -4.07 -19.11
CA SER A 2 -12.59 -4.77 -20.35
C SER A 2 -11.96 -6.15 -20.10
N ASP A 3 -11.89 -7.00 -21.13
CA ASP A 3 -11.15 -8.28 -21.07
C ASP A 3 -9.68 -8.07 -20.70
N LEU A 4 -9.05 -7.01 -21.24
CA LEU A 4 -7.66 -6.68 -20.95
C LEU A 4 -7.48 -6.30 -19.47
N ASP A 5 -8.41 -5.52 -18.90
CA ASP A 5 -8.34 -5.14 -17.49
C ASP A 5 -8.42 -6.38 -16.59
N LEU A 6 -9.34 -7.29 -16.88
CA LEU A 6 -9.49 -8.54 -16.12
C LEU A 6 -8.24 -9.43 -16.24
N ARG A 7 -7.63 -9.50 -17.43
CA ARG A 7 -6.38 -10.22 -17.66
C ARG A 7 -5.22 -9.60 -16.89
N SER A 8 -5.11 -8.28 -16.83
CA SER A 8 -4.09 -7.60 -16.02
C SER A 8 -4.27 -7.85 -14.52
N ILE A 9 -5.49 -7.76 -14.00
CA ILE A 9 -5.79 -8.08 -12.60
C ILE A 9 -5.42 -9.54 -12.28
N ASN A 10 -5.81 -10.47 -13.14
CA ASN A 10 -5.47 -11.88 -12.95
C ASN A 10 -3.96 -12.16 -13.14
N THR A 11 -3.25 -11.34 -13.91
CA THR A 11 -1.78 -11.45 -14.03
C THR A 11 -1.12 -11.10 -12.70
N ILE A 12 -1.56 -10.06 -12.01
CA ILE A 12 -1.09 -9.71 -10.65
C ILE A 12 -1.34 -10.86 -9.67
N ARG A 13 -2.54 -11.46 -9.72
CA ARG A 13 -2.91 -12.62 -8.89
C ARG A 13 -1.99 -13.81 -9.13
N VAL A 14 -1.78 -14.19 -10.39
CA VAL A 14 -0.99 -15.36 -10.77
C VAL A 14 0.49 -15.15 -10.46
N LEU A 15 1.06 -13.98 -10.78
CA LEU A 15 2.45 -13.65 -10.41
C LEU A 15 2.68 -13.77 -8.90
N SER A 16 1.72 -13.27 -8.12
CA SER A 16 1.79 -13.35 -6.66
C SER A 16 1.74 -14.79 -6.17
N ALA A 17 0.76 -15.57 -6.64
CA ALA A 17 0.57 -16.96 -6.24
C ALA A 17 1.76 -17.85 -6.64
N ASP A 18 2.28 -17.72 -7.86
CA ASP A 18 3.38 -18.52 -8.38
C ASP A 18 4.69 -18.26 -7.61
N ALA A 19 5.01 -16.99 -7.32
CA ALA A 19 6.21 -16.64 -6.57
C ALA A 19 6.15 -17.20 -5.13
N ILE A 20 5.00 -17.06 -4.46
CA ILE A 20 4.77 -17.62 -3.12
C ILE A 20 4.91 -19.15 -3.14
N GLN A 21 4.29 -19.79 -4.14
CA GLN A 21 4.32 -21.25 -4.29
C GLN A 21 5.74 -21.75 -4.55
N LYS A 22 6.51 -21.06 -5.39
CA LYS A 22 7.92 -21.38 -5.68
C LYS A 22 8.79 -21.22 -4.43
N ALA A 23 8.60 -20.13 -3.68
CA ALA A 23 9.32 -19.89 -2.44
C ALA A 23 8.94 -20.87 -1.32
N LYS A 24 7.79 -21.56 -1.44
CA LYS A 24 7.17 -22.37 -0.38
C LYS A 24 6.98 -21.56 0.92
N SER A 25 6.78 -20.25 0.76
CA SER A 25 6.72 -19.27 1.85
C SER A 25 6.06 -18.00 1.34
N GLY A 26 5.13 -17.43 2.13
CA GLY A 26 4.45 -16.17 1.80
C GLY A 26 2.95 -16.21 2.09
N HIS A 27 2.27 -15.12 1.72
CA HIS A 27 0.87 -14.89 2.07
C HIS A 27 0.05 -14.61 0.80
N PRO A 28 -0.74 -15.58 0.29
CA PRO A 28 -1.45 -15.41 -0.97
C PRO A 28 -2.79 -14.67 -0.83
N GLY A 29 -3.39 -14.65 0.37
CA GLY A 29 -4.74 -14.09 0.58
C GLY A 29 -4.88 -12.63 0.13
N LEU A 30 -4.15 -11.71 0.79
CA LEU A 30 -4.20 -10.27 0.47
C LEU A 30 -3.86 -10.00 -1.01
N PRO A 31 -2.78 -10.55 -1.62
CA PRO A 31 -2.52 -10.35 -3.04
C PRO A 31 -3.68 -10.76 -3.96
N LEU A 32 -4.38 -11.85 -3.64
CA LEU A 32 -5.51 -12.31 -4.45
C LEU A 32 -6.74 -11.40 -4.30
N GLY A 33 -7.03 -10.96 -3.07
CA GLY A 33 -8.17 -10.09 -2.74
C GLY A 33 -7.99 -8.66 -3.26
N CYS A 34 -6.78 -8.10 -3.09
CA CYS A 34 -6.49 -6.70 -3.39
C CYS A 34 -5.90 -6.45 -4.79
N ALA A 35 -5.75 -7.46 -5.65
CA ALA A 35 -5.22 -7.28 -7.00
C ALA A 35 -6.02 -6.25 -7.83
N ALA A 36 -7.35 -6.21 -7.67
CA ALA A 36 -8.20 -5.24 -8.36
C ALA A 36 -7.96 -3.81 -7.85
N ILE A 37 -7.81 -3.64 -6.53
CA ILE A 37 -7.48 -2.34 -5.90
C ILE A 37 -6.12 -1.86 -6.41
N GLY A 38 -5.10 -2.73 -6.34
CA GLY A 38 -3.75 -2.40 -6.81
C GLY A 38 -3.70 -2.05 -8.29
N TYR A 39 -4.44 -2.79 -9.12
CA TYR A 39 -4.57 -2.52 -10.56
C TYR A 39 -5.20 -1.15 -10.83
N GLU A 40 -6.40 -0.90 -10.28
CA GLU A 40 -7.14 0.34 -10.52
C GLU A 40 -6.32 1.55 -10.04
N LEU A 41 -5.75 1.45 -8.82
CA LEU A 41 -4.96 2.51 -8.22
C LEU A 41 -3.73 2.85 -9.07
N PHE A 42 -2.89 1.87 -9.42
CA PHE A 42 -1.66 2.12 -10.15
C PHE A 42 -1.89 2.50 -11.61
N LYS A 43 -3.02 2.09 -12.21
CA LYS A 43 -3.30 2.36 -13.63
C LYS A 43 -3.97 3.70 -13.84
N GLU A 44 -5.00 4.00 -13.05
CA GLU A 44 -5.94 5.09 -13.36
C GLU A 44 -5.78 6.28 -12.40
N HIS A 45 -5.29 6.07 -11.18
CA HIS A 45 -5.36 7.08 -10.11
C HIS A 45 -4.01 7.63 -9.66
N MET A 46 -2.97 6.79 -9.62
CA MET A 46 -1.66 7.24 -9.17
C MET A 46 -0.94 8.03 -10.25
N ASN A 47 -0.48 9.23 -9.90
CA ASN A 47 0.48 9.97 -10.68
C ASN A 47 1.90 9.53 -10.30
N HIS A 48 2.50 8.70 -11.13
CA HIS A 48 3.78 8.08 -10.84
C HIS A 48 4.61 7.87 -12.10
N ASN A 49 5.94 7.79 -11.94
CA ASN A 49 6.85 7.55 -13.05
C ASN A 49 7.87 6.47 -12.66
N PRO A 50 7.70 5.22 -13.12
CA PRO A 50 8.65 4.13 -12.84
C PRO A 50 10.08 4.39 -13.35
N LYS A 51 10.23 5.28 -14.34
CA LYS A 51 11.54 5.70 -14.87
C LYS A 51 12.21 6.78 -14.02
N ASP A 52 11.45 7.46 -13.17
CA ASP A 52 11.95 8.40 -12.17
C ASP A 52 11.26 8.16 -10.81
N PRO A 53 11.60 7.05 -10.12
CA PRO A 53 11.01 6.71 -8.83
C PRO A 53 11.41 7.70 -7.73
N ALA A 54 12.37 8.59 -7.98
CA ALA A 54 12.78 9.63 -7.05
C ALA A 54 12.00 10.94 -7.24
N TRP A 55 11.14 11.05 -8.26
CA TRP A 55 10.34 12.25 -8.51
C TRP A 55 9.61 12.71 -7.24
N ALA A 56 9.93 13.92 -6.78
CA ALA A 56 9.48 14.42 -5.49
C ALA A 56 7.95 14.48 -5.36
N ASN A 57 7.24 14.88 -6.43
CA ASN A 57 5.78 15.07 -6.44
C ASN A 57 5.00 13.88 -7.03
N ARG A 58 5.56 12.67 -7.07
CA ARG A 58 4.76 11.46 -7.37
C ARG A 58 3.79 11.16 -6.22
N ASP A 59 2.69 10.51 -6.53
CA ASP A 59 1.86 9.88 -5.50
C ASP A 59 2.64 8.77 -4.78
N ARG A 60 2.37 8.62 -3.48
CA ARG A 60 3.04 7.62 -2.64
C ARG A 60 2.07 6.48 -2.35
N PHE A 61 2.55 5.25 -2.47
CA PHE A 61 1.78 4.07 -2.07
C PHE A 61 2.51 3.28 -0.98
N ILE A 62 1.84 3.07 0.14
CA ILE A 62 2.35 2.31 1.28
C ILE A 62 1.50 1.06 1.45
N LEU A 63 2.11 -0.12 1.36
CA LEU A 63 1.47 -1.38 1.72
C LEU A 63 1.63 -1.63 3.23
N SER A 64 0.76 -1.08 4.06
CA SER A 64 0.80 -1.32 5.52
C SER A 64 0.57 -2.78 5.88
N GLY A 65 -0.29 -3.47 5.12
CA GLY A 65 -0.40 -4.93 5.15
C GLY A 65 0.81 -5.62 4.51
N GLY A 66 2.02 -5.33 4.98
CA GLY A 66 3.28 -5.70 4.33
C GLY A 66 3.46 -7.20 4.08
N HIS A 67 2.72 -8.05 4.77
CA HIS A 67 2.68 -9.49 4.51
C HIS A 67 2.21 -9.82 3.08
N GLY A 68 1.42 -8.93 2.46
CA GLY A 68 0.99 -8.97 1.07
C GLY A 68 2.04 -8.52 0.05
N SER A 69 3.32 -8.56 0.40
CA SER A 69 4.46 -8.04 -0.38
C SER A 69 4.46 -8.44 -1.86
N MET A 70 4.01 -9.65 -2.21
CA MET A 70 3.94 -10.08 -3.61
C MET A 70 2.92 -9.30 -4.46
N LEU A 71 1.89 -8.70 -3.87
CA LEU A 71 1.03 -7.73 -4.57
C LEU A 71 1.88 -6.55 -5.06
N LEU A 72 2.62 -5.95 -4.13
CA LEU A 72 3.47 -4.80 -4.41
C LEU A 72 4.55 -5.14 -5.43
N TYR A 73 5.28 -6.24 -5.25
CA TYR A 73 6.33 -6.63 -6.20
C TYR A 73 5.78 -6.94 -7.59
N SER A 74 4.59 -7.56 -7.69
CA SER A 74 3.94 -7.79 -8.99
C SER A 74 3.59 -6.48 -9.69
N LEU A 75 3.07 -5.49 -8.95
CA LEU A 75 2.82 -4.15 -9.49
C LEU A 75 4.11 -3.46 -9.92
N LEU A 76 5.13 -3.44 -9.06
CA LEU A 76 6.44 -2.82 -9.36
C LEU A 76 7.08 -3.44 -10.62
N HIS A 77 7.02 -4.77 -10.76
CA HIS A 77 7.47 -5.48 -11.95
C HIS A 77 6.71 -5.04 -13.21
N LEU A 78 5.37 -5.07 -13.17
CA LEU A 78 4.52 -4.77 -14.33
C LEU A 78 4.67 -3.31 -14.80
N TYR A 79 4.90 -2.38 -13.88
CA TYR A 79 5.14 -0.96 -14.20
C TYR A 79 6.62 -0.65 -14.48
N GLY A 80 7.54 -1.60 -14.31
CA GLY A 80 8.95 -1.43 -14.64
C GLY A 80 9.77 -0.63 -13.63
N TYR A 81 9.37 -0.62 -12.36
CA TYR A 81 10.13 0.05 -11.30
C TYR A 81 11.49 -0.61 -11.10
N GLY A 82 12.56 0.20 -11.15
CA GLY A 82 13.93 -0.25 -10.88
C GLY A 82 14.41 -1.41 -11.75
N ASN A 83 13.75 -1.68 -12.87
CA ASN A 83 13.93 -2.87 -13.68
C ASN A 83 13.72 -4.19 -12.91
N LEU A 84 12.83 -4.21 -11.90
CA LEU A 84 12.48 -5.41 -11.15
C LEU A 84 11.93 -6.46 -12.12
N SER A 85 12.68 -7.53 -12.33
CA SER A 85 12.42 -8.50 -13.39
C SER A 85 11.55 -9.66 -12.92
N ILE A 86 11.04 -10.44 -13.87
CA ILE A 86 10.35 -11.70 -13.55
C ILE A 86 11.29 -12.70 -12.85
N GLU A 87 12.60 -12.63 -13.10
CA GLU A 87 13.59 -13.45 -12.41
C GLU A 87 13.75 -13.03 -10.94
N ASP A 88 13.59 -11.74 -10.62
CA ASP A 88 13.58 -11.27 -9.23
C ASP A 88 12.32 -11.75 -8.50
N LEU A 89 11.14 -11.74 -9.14
CA LEU A 89 9.92 -12.31 -8.55
C LEU A 89 10.07 -13.81 -8.28
N LYS A 90 10.73 -14.52 -9.19
CA LYS A 90 11.09 -15.93 -9.04
C LYS A 90 12.08 -16.20 -7.89
N GLN A 91 12.75 -15.18 -7.36
CA GLN A 91 13.62 -15.26 -6.18
C GLN A 91 12.93 -14.76 -4.91
N PHE A 92 11.60 -14.61 -4.88
CA PHE A 92 10.87 -14.19 -3.69
C PHE A 92 11.29 -14.96 -2.44
N ARG A 93 11.61 -14.21 -1.37
CA ARG A 93 12.08 -14.73 -0.07
C ARG A 93 13.38 -15.55 -0.11
N GLN A 94 14.13 -15.50 -1.20
CA GLN A 94 15.44 -16.13 -1.28
C GLN A 94 16.54 -15.18 -0.78
N PHE A 95 17.63 -15.75 -0.28
CA PHE A 95 18.76 -14.99 0.26
C PHE A 95 19.33 -14.03 -0.80
N GLY A 96 19.45 -12.74 -0.43
CA GLY A 96 19.98 -11.71 -1.32
C GLY A 96 19.06 -11.27 -2.46
N SER A 97 17.82 -11.79 -2.54
CA SER A 97 16.85 -11.36 -3.55
C SER A 97 16.38 -9.92 -3.35
N LEU A 98 15.98 -9.25 -4.43
CA LEU A 98 15.33 -7.93 -4.39
C LEU A 98 13.84 -8.00 -4.00
N THR A 99 13.36 -9.18 -3.59
CA THR A 99 11.96 -9.45 -3.26
C THR A 99 11.87 -10.13 -1.88
N PRO A 100 12.27 -9.43 -0.80
CA PRO A 100 12.25 -9.97 0.55
C PRO A 100 10.83 -10.27 1.03
N GLY A 101 10.70 -11.02 2.13
CA GLY A 101 9.41 -11.52 2.60
C GLY A 101 8.40 -10.45 2.98
N HIS A 102 8.87 -9.28 3.40
CA HIS A 102 8.11 -8.05 3.59
C HIS A 102 8.83 -6.91 2.85
N PRO A 103 8.15 -5.82 2.46
CA PRO A 103 8.77 -4.73 1.71
C PRO A 103 9.84 -4.03 2.53
N GLU A 104 11.00 -3.75 1.91
CA GLU A 104 12.13 -3.07 2.54
C GLU A 104 12.50 -1.82 1.72
N TYR A 105 12.33 -0.64 2.33
CA TYR A 105 12.74 0.64 1.74
C TYR A 105 14.25 0.67 1.51
N GLY A 106 14.64 1.18 0.34
CA GLY A 106 16.05 1.25 -0.09
C GLY A 106 16.62 -0.07 -0.64
N HIS A 107 15.95 -1.20 -0.42
CA HIS A 107 16.33 -2.50 -0.98
C HIS A 107 15.63 -2.78 -2.30
N THR A 108 14.30 -2.65 -2.33
CA THR A 108 13.50 -2.79 -3.56
C THR A 108 13.04 -1.42 -4.04
N VAL A 109 13.47 -1.01 -5.25
CA VAL A 109 13.07 0.28 -5.84
C VAL A 109 11.55 0.35 -6.01
N GLY A 110 10.94 1.45 -5.57
CA GLY A 110 9.48 1.67 -5.60
C GLY A 110 8.76 1.27 -4.31
N VAL A 111 9.46 0.65 -3.33
CA VAL A 111 8.94 0.48 -1.98
C VAL A 111 9.16 1.79 -1.20
N GLU A 112 8.07 2.44 -0.80
CA GLU A 112 8.11 3.73 -0.09
C GLU A 112 8.46 3.60 1.40
N ALA A 113 8.18 2.46 2.01
CA ALA A 113 8.41 2.24 3.44
C ALA A 113 8.67 0.76 3.75
N THR A 114 9.56 0.51 4.70
CA THR A 114 9.73 -0.83 5.27
C THR A 114 8.52 -1.17 6.13
N THR A 115 7.74 -2.15 5.71
CA THR A 115 6.50 -2.56 6.37
C THR A 115 6.55 -4.06 6.68
N GLY A 116 5.65 -4.53 7.54
CA GLY A 116 5.69 -5.90 8.08
C GLY A 116 5.15 -5.92 9.50
N PRO A 117 5.72 -5.11 10.42
CA PRO A 117 5.05 -4.75 11.66
C PRO A 117 3.72 -4.04 11.33
N LEU A 118 2.61 -4.61 11.81
CA LEU A 118 1.27 -4.11 11.50
C LEU A 118 1.06 -2.71 12.10
N GLY A 119 0.19 -1.91 11.48
CA GLY A 119 -0.10 -0.53 11.89
C GLY A 119 0.99 0.51 11.57
N ALA A 120 2.27 0.13 11.53
CA ALA A 120 3.37 1.07 11.28
C ALA A 120 3.30 1.74 9.89
N GLY A 121 2.85 1.01 8.85
CA GLY A 121 2.66 1.57 7.52
C GLY A 121 1.58 2.67 7.48
N MET A 122 0.49 2.49 8.24
CA MET A 122 -0.55 3.52 8.40
C MET A 122 0.00 4.76 9.10
N GLY A 123 0.75 4.59 10.19
CA GLY A 123 1.39 5.71 10.88
C GLY A 123 2.38 6.48 9.99
N MET A 124 3.19 5.77 9.21
CA MET A 124 4.11 6.39 8.24
C MET A 124 3.37 7.12 7.13
N ALA A 125 2.26 6.59 6.63
CA ALA A 125 1.43 7.27 5.62
C ALA A 125 0.86 8.59 6.15
N VAL A 126 0.41 8.63 7.41
CA VAL A 126 0.01 9.89 8.08
C VAL A 126 1.19 10.87 8.13
N GLY A 127 2.39 10.41 8.50
CA GLY A 127 3.60 11.25 8.49
C GLY A 127 3.93 11.82 7.11
N MET A 128 3.80 11.01 6.05
CA MET A 128 3.98 11.46 4.66
C MET A 128 2.92 12.50 4.26
N ALA A 129 1.67 12.34 4.67
CA ALA A 129 0.59 13.29 4.39
C ALA A 129 0.80 14.62 5.12
N ILE A 130 1.27 14.58 6.37
CA ILE A 130 1.68 15.80 7.10
C ILE A 130 2.80 16.53 6.36
N ALA A 131 3.82 15.80 5.90
CA ALA A 131 4.92 16.39 5.15
C ALA A 131 4.45 16.98 3.81
N GLN A 132 3.57 16.29 3.07
CA GLN A 132 2.99 16.78 1.83
C GLN A 132 2.21 18.08 2.06
N SER A 133 1.32 18.12 3.05
CA SER A 133 0.51 19.29 3.39
C SER A 133 1.38 20.49 3.80
N HIS A 134 2.37 20.25 4.66
CA HIS A 134 3.32 21.29 5.08
C HIS A 134 4.12 21.85 3.89
N MET A 135 4.64 20.98 3.03
CA MET A 135 5.44 21.40 1.88
C MET A 135 4.60 22.14 0.84
N ALA A 136 3.35 21.73 0.64
CA ALA A 136 2.41 22.47 -0.21
C ALA A 136 2.20 23.90 0.30
N GLU A 137 1.95 24.09 1.60
CA GLU A 137 1.78 25.42 2.18
C GLU A 137 3.04 26.29 2.07
N VAL A 138 4.22 25.69 2.31
CA VAL A 138 5.49 26.43 2.24
C VAL A 138 5.82 26.87 0.81
N PHE A 139 5.67 25.97 -0.16
CA PHE A 139 6.25 26.13 -1.50
C PHE A 139 5.26 26.49 -2.60
N ASN A 140 3.98 26.14 -2.48
CA ASN A 140 3.01 26.51 -3.51
C ASN A 140 2.78 28.04 -3.50
N LYS A 141 2.46 28.57 -4.68
CA LYS A 141 2.12 29.98 -4.93
C LYS A 141 0.96 30.03 -5.92
N ASP A 142 0.31 31.17 -6.05
CA ASP A 142 -0.78 31.38 -7.01
C ASP A 142 -0.34 30.97 -8.43
N GLY A 143 -1.00 29.96 -8.99
CA GLY A 143 -0.69 29.39 -10.31
C GLY A 143 0.45 28.37 -10.34
N TYR A 144 1.07 28.04 -9.20
CA TYR A 144 2.21 27.12 -9.10
C TYR A 144 1.99 26.09 -7.97
N ASN A 145 1.41 24.95 -8.32
CA ASN A 145 1.23 23.80 -7.42
C ASN A 145 2.42 22.83 -7.57
N ILE A 146 3.53 23.16 -6.92
CA ILE A 146 4.77 22.37 -7.00
C ILE A 146 4.60 21.07 -6.19
N ILE A 147 3.86 21.13 -5.09
CA ILE A 147 3.52 19.99 -4.24
C ILE A 147 2.01 19.77 -4.29
N ASP A 148 1.59 18.70 -4.95
CA ASP A 148 0.19 18.34 -5.19
C ASP A 148 0.14 16.84 -5.54
N HIS A 149 0.34 16.00 -4.53
CA HIS A 149 0.32 14.54 -4.68
C HIS A 149 -0.44 13.91 -3.53
N TYR A 150 -0.93 12.70 -3.76
CA TYR A 150 -1.68 11.90 -2.80
C TYR A 150 -0.79 10.88 -2.10
N ILE A 151 -1.20 10.53 -0.89
CA ILE A 151 -0.64 9.43 -0.10
C ILE A 151 -1.71 8.35 0.03
N TYR A 152 -1.44 7.19 -0.55
CA TYR A 152 -2.30 6.02 -0.49
C TYR A 152 -1.70 4.98 0.46
N VAL A 153 -2.52 4.41 1.34
CA VAL A 153 -2.10 3.32 2.21
C VAL A 153 -3.10 2.17 2.15
N LEU A 154 -2.60 0.94 1.97
CA LEU A 154 -3.41 -0.28 1.99
C LEU A 154 -3.05 -1.14 3.21
N GLY A 155 -4.04 -1.47 4.03
CA GLY A 155 -3.91 -2.42 5.14
C GLY A 155 -5.19 -3.20 5.39
N GLY A 156 -5.08 -4.27 6.17
CA GLY A 156 -6.24 -5.10 6.56
C GLY A 156 -6.54 -5.02 8.06
N ASP A 157 -7.34 -5.96 8.55
CA ASP A 157 -7.82 -6.03 9.94
C ASP A 157 -6.70 -5.91 10.97
N GLY A 158 -5.59 -6.62 10.73
CA GLY A 158 -4.42 -6.58 11.62
C GLY A 158 -3.85 -5.17 11.81
N CYS A 159 -3.88 -4.32 10.78
CA CYS A 159 -3.46 -2.93 10.94
C CYS A 159 -4.50 -2.07 11.67
N MET A 160 -5.80 -2.38 11.50
CA MET A 160 -6.89 -1.66 12.15
C MET A 160 -7.03 -1.98 13.65
N MET A 161 -6.55 -3.15 14.08
CA MET A 161 -6.48 -3.57 15.50
C MET A 161 -5.32 -2.92 16.27
N GLU A 162 -4.24 -2.53 15.59
CA GLU A 162 -3.06 -1.97 16.25
C GLU A 162 -3.31 -0.56 16.77
N GLY A 163 -2.99 -0.30 18.04
CA GLY A 163 -3.25 0.99 18.69
C GLY A 163 -2.60 2.18 17.97
N ILE A 164 -1.40 1.98 17.40
CA ILE A 164 -0.66 3.00 16.65
C ILE A 164 -1.45 3.53 15.43
N SER A 165 -2.27 2.70 14.78
CA SER A 165 -3.08 3.17 13.65
C SER A 165 -4.20 4.09 14.13
N SER A 166 -4.81 3.79 15.28
CA SER A 166 -5.82 4.65 15.90
C SER A 166 -5.25 5.99 16.35
N GLU A 167 -4.07 6.00 16.97
CA GLU A 167 -3.35 7.24 17.32
C GLU A 167 -3.08 8.10 16.07
N ALA A 168 -2.54 7.47 15.03
CA ALA A 168 -2.18 8.16 13.79
C ALA A 168 -3.41 8.70 13.05
N PHE A 169 -4.47 7.91 12.91
CA PHE A 169 -5.67 8.36 12.21
C PHE A 169 -6.49 9.38 13.01
N SER A 170 -6.54 9.28 14.34
CA SER A 170 -7.11 10.35 15.17
C SER A 170 -6.39 11.69 14.94
N LEU A 171 -5.06 11.66 14.83
CA LEU A 171 -4.27 12.85 14.51
C LEU A 171 -4.53 13.32 13.08
N ALA A 172 -4.55 12.42 12.10
CA ALA A 172 -4.76 12.75 10.68
C ALA A 172 -6.09 13.47 10.45
N GLY A 173 -7.17 13.00 11.07
CA GLY A 173 -8.47 13.65 10.98
C GLY A 173 -8.52 15.01 11.71
N THR A 174 -7.85 15.12 12.88
CA THR A 174 -7.68 16.41 13.58
C THR A 174 -6.96 17.45 12.70
N LEU A 175 -5.99 17.02 11.92
CA LEU A 175 -5.21 17.87 11.02
C LEU A 175 -5.89 18.13 9.67
N GLY A 176 -6.99 17.45 9.35
CA GLY A 176 -7.69 17.60 8.08
C GLY A 176 -6.85 17.21 6.86
N LEU A 177 -6.09 16.10 6.95
CA LEU A 177 -5.19 15.64 5.88
C LEU A 177 -5.95 15.06 4.68
N ASP A 178 -6.41 15.94 3.79
CA ASP A 178 -7.27 15.64 2.62
C ASP A 178 -6.58 14.86 1.49
N ARG A 179 -5.24 14.81 1.48
CA ARG A 179 -4.44 14.02 0.51
C ARG A 179 -4.10 12.60 0.98
N LEU A 180 -4.58 12.19 2.16
CA LEU A 180 -4.43 10.82 2.66
C LEU A 180 -5.65 9.97 2.29
N ILE A 181 -5.43 8.87 1.57
CA ILE A 181 -6.47 7.90 1.20
C ILE A 181 -6.11 6.54 1.77
N VAL A 182 -7.02 5.97 2.57
CA VAL A 182 -6.84 4.69 3.25
C VAL A 182 -7.70 3.63 2.59
N PHE A 183 -7.06 2.60 2.04
CA PHE A 183 -7.73 1.38 1.60
C PHE A 183 -7.69 0.35 2.74
N TYR A 184 -8.88 -0.09 3.14
CA TYR A 184 -9.07 -1.15 4.11
C TYR A 184 -9.48 -2.43 3.39
N ASP A 185 -8.60 -3.44 3.38
CA ASP A 185 -8.92 -4.81 2.97
C ASP A 185 -9.79 -5.46 4.05
N SER A 186 -11.09 -5.15 4.02
CA SER A 186 -12.10 -5.70 4.92
C SER A 186 -12.58 -7.04 4.38
N ASN A 187 -11.88 -8.12 4.77
CA ASN A 187 -12.16 -9.47 4.31
C ASN A 187 -12.66 -10.42 5.41
N ASN A 188 -12.79 -9.90 6.64
CA ASN A 188 -13.26 -10.60 7.85
C ASN A 188 -12.39 -11.80 8.28
N ILE A 189 -11.12 -11.82 7.88
CA ILE A 189 -10.18 -12.90 8.21
C ILE A 189 -8.87 -12.31 8.75
N SER A 190 -8.46 -12.84 9.90
CA SER A 190 -7.11 -12.67 10.45
C SER A 190 -6.38 -14.02 10.47
N ILE A 191 -5.16 -14.06 11.03
CA ILE A 191 -4.38 -15.31 11.13
C ILE A 191 -5.12 -16.40 11.92
N GLU A 192 -5.83 -16.01 13.00
CA GLU A 192 -6.54 -16.95 13.87
C GLU A 192 -7.96 -17.30 13.39
N GLY A 193 -8.33 -16.88 12.16
CA GLY A 193 -9.64 -17.17 11.56
C GLY A 193 -10.54 -15.94 11.46
N SER A 194 -11.84 -16.12 11.68
CA SER A 194 -12.83 -15.03 11.58
C SER A 194 -12.47 -13.87 12.52
N THR A 195 -12.60 -12.64 12.03
CA THR A 195 -12.48 -11.44 12.86
C THR A 195 -13.53 -11.39 13.97
N ASP A 196 -14.65 -12.11 13.85
CA ASP A 196 -15.69 -12.19 14.90
C ASP A 196 -15.15 -12.67 16.27
N LEU A 197 -14.00 -13.35 16.27
CA LEU A 197 -13.34 -13.83 17.48
C LEU A 197 -12.72 -12.70 18.32
N ALA A 198 -12.36 -11.56 17.71
CA ALA A 198 -11.54 -10.53 18.37
C ALA A 198 -11.73 -9.08 17.87
N PHE A 199 -12.37 -8.86 16.72
CA PHE A 199 -12.48 -7.58 16.04
C PHE A 199 -13.87 -7.40 15.41
N THR A 200 -14.82 -6.96 16.26
CA THR A 200 -16.26 -6.83 15.94
C THR A 200 -16.76 -5.38 16.00
N GLU A 201 -15.83 -4.43 16.09
CA GLU A 201 -16.16 -3.00 16.11
C GLU A 201 -16.65 -2.48 14.75
N ASP A 202 -17.32 -1.35 14.79
CA ASP A 202 -17.72 -0.62 13.59
C ASP A 202 -16.57 0.31 13.16
N VAL A 203 -15.69 -0.21 12.30
CA VAL A 203 -14.51 0.52 11.79
C VAL A 203 -14.93 1.80 11.06
N ALA A 204 -16.00 1.75 10.27
CA ALA A 204 -16.52 2.91 9.54
C ALA A 204 -16.89 4.04 10.52
N LYS A 205 -17.68 3.75 11.56
CA LYS A 205 -18.02 4.74 12.58
C LYS A 205 -16.80 5.25 13.36
N ARG A 206 -15.80 4.41 13.62
CA ARG A 206 -14.55 4.86 14.25
C ARG A 206 -13.80 5.86 13.37
N PHE A 207 -13.74 5.62 12.05
CA PHE A 207 -13.13 6.54 11.09
C PHE A 207 -13.94 7.84 10.93
N GLU A 208 -15.27 7.76 10.87
CA GLU A 208 -16.14 8.96 10.92
C GLU A 208 -15.88 9.78 12.20
N ALA A 209 -15.72 9.11 13.35
CA ALA A 209 -15.41 9.78 14.62
C ALA A 209 -14.01 10.41 14.64
N PHE A 210 -13.05 9.88 13.88
CA PHE A 210 -11.76 10.54 13.64
C PHE A 210 -11.90 11.75 12.70
N GLY A 211 -12.98 11.86 11.93
CA GLY A 211 -13.20 12.92 10.95
C GLY A 211 -12.86 12.53 9.51
N PHE A 212 -12.73 11.23 9.22
CA PHE A 212 -12.55 10.75 7.85
C PHE A 212 -13.88 10.71 7.09
N GLN A 213 -13.79 10.92 5.78
CA GLN A 213 -14.84 10.52 4.86
C GLN A 213 -14.82 9.00 4.69
N VAL A 214 -15.99 8.37 4.80
CA VAL A 214 -16.21 6.92 4.62
C VAL A 214 -17.25 6.67 3.54
#